data_AF-A0A257HP03-F1
#
_entry.id   AF-A0A257HP03-F1
#
_cell.length_a   1.000
_cell.length_b   1.000
_cell.length_c   1.000
_cell.angle_alpha   90.00
_cell.angle_beta   90.00
_cell.angle_gamma   90.00
#
_symmetry.space_group_name_H-M   'P 1'
#
loop_
_entity.id
_entity.type
_entity.pdbx_description
1 polymer ?
#
loop_
_entity_poly.entity_id
_entity_poly.type
_entity_poly.pdbx_seq_one_letter_code
_entity_poly.pdbx_strand_id
1 'polypeptide(L)'
;MRANLILVSLLTGWSFQAFAQPNAQQTAPQPKSAQVQTVQGEDPAALARLEDSLTCAAAIQVTAMAAPSWSREPGVIDSSNRWLAEVYAAADAYGISSDKVPELVQSEMERQLQEAVEKPDALSRRAFNCAASPPSPSL
;
A
#
# COMPACT_ATOMS: atom_id res chain seq x y z
N MET A 1 -32.72 -32.43 29.94
CA MET A 1 -33.00 -32.28 28.49
C MET A 1 -31.69 -31.98 27.78
N ARG A 2 -31.46 -32.68 26.67
CA ARG A 2 -30.41 -32.53 25.65
C ARG A 2 -28.94 -32.82 26.03
N ALA A 3 -28.57 -34.07 25.72
CA ALA A 3 -27.24 -34.55 25.42
C ALA A 3 -26.70 -33.96 24.10
N ASN A 4 -25.37 -33.86 23.98
CA ASN A 4 -24.59 -34.68 23.03
C ASN A 4 -23.10 -34.38 23.15
N LEU A 5 -22.42 -35.21 23.93
CA LEU A 5 -21.00 -35.56 23.78
C LEU A 5 -20.90 -36.60 22.67
N ILE A 6 -20.10 -36.36 21.62
CA ILE A 6 -19.41 -37.43 20.90
C ILE A 6 -18.04 -36.90 20.47
N LEU A 7 -17.01 -37.30 21.19
CA LEU A 7 -15.63 -37.26 20.74
C LEU A 7 -15.12 -38.70 20.83
N VAL A 8 -15.11 -39.40 19.69
CA VAL A 8 -14.54 -40.75 19.60
C VAL A 8 -13.65 -40.83 18.37
N SER A 9 -12.37 -40.94 18.70
CA SER A 9 -11.19 -41.46 18.02
C SER A 9 -11.37 -42.29 16.74
N LEU A 10 -10.45 -42.09 15.79
CA LEU A 10 -9.87 -43.18 15.03
C LEU A 10 -8.34 -43.08 15.01
N LEU A 11 -7.73 -44.07 15.67
CA LEU A 11 -6.33 -44.46 15.62
C LEU A 11 -6.02 -45.09 14.25
N THR A 12 -4.78 -44.91 13.78
CA THR A 12 -3.84 -45.97 13.31
C THR A 12 -2.64 -45.25 12.68
N GLY A 13 -1.47 -45.26 13.34
CA GLY A 13 -0.33 -46.12 12.99
C GLY A 13 0.58 -45.38 11.98
N TRP A 14 1.89 -45.23 12.16
CA TRP A 14 2.89 -46.29 12.30
C TRP A 14 4.06 -45.84 13.18
N SER A 15 4.65 -46.80 13.89
CA SER A 15 5.89 -46.69 14.66
C SER A 15 7.11 -46.82 13.74
N PHE A 16 8.14 -45.98 13.87
CA PHE A 16 9.53 -46.37 13.60
C PHE A 16 10.53 -45.56 14.44
N GLN A 17 11.63 -46.23 14.76
CA GLN A 17 12.59 -45.98 15.83
C GLN A 17 13.63 -44.90 15.48
N ALA A 18 14.26 -44.40 16.54
CA ALA A 18 15.37 -43.44 16.56
C ALA A 18 16.58 -43.82 15.71
N PHE A 19 17.17 -42.84 15.00
CA PHE A 19 18.59 -42.78 14.63
C PHE A 19 19.07 -41.31 14.59
N ALA A 20 20.38 -41.14 14.79
CA ALA A 20 21.11 -39.93 15.12
C ALA A 20 21.22 -38.83 14.03
N GLN A 21 21.46 -37.59 14.51
CA GLN A 21 22.13 -36.35 13.97
C GLN A 21 22.61 -36.27 12.49
N PRO A 22 22.97 -35.07 11.92
CA PRO A 22 22.95 -33.67 12.41
C PRO A 22 22.39 -32.63 11.39
N ASN A 23 22.32 -31.35 11.80
CA ASN A 23 22.30 -30.13 10.97
C ASN A 23 21.34 -30.05 9.77
N ALA A 24 20.21 -29.36 9.97
CA ALA A 24 19.62 -28.54 8.92
C ALA A 24 19.20 -27.21 9.55
N GLN A 25 19.88 -26.13 9.16
CA GLN A 25 19.48 -24.76 9.45
C GLN A 25 18.00 -24.58 9.12
N GLN A 26 17.20 -24.25 10.14
CA GLN A 26 15.88 -23.66 9.95
C GLN A 26 16.08 -22.33 9.22
N THR A 27 15.94 -22.35 7.90
CA THR A 27 15.84 -21.14 7.12
C THR A 27 14.41 -20.66 7.28
N ALA A 28 14.21 -19.62 8.09
CA ALA A 28 12.93 -18.94 8.20
C ALA A 28 12.46 -18.52 6.79
N PRO A 29 11.15 -18.60 6.47
CA PRO A 29 10.64 -18.07 5.22
C PRO A 29 10.91 -16.56 5.19
N GLN A 30 11.86 -16.13 4.34
CA GLN A 30 12.02 -14.73 4.03
C GLN A 30 10.72 -14.22 3.38
N PRO A 31 10.22 -13.04 3.79
CA PRO A 31 9.16 -12.39 3.04
C PRO A 31 9.67 -12.19 1.61
N LYS A 32 8.89 -12.64 0.62
CA LYS A 32 9.12 -12.28 -0.78
C LYS A 32 9.03 -10.75 -0.85
N SER A 33 10.18 -10.10 -0.79
CA SER A 33 10.34 -8.76 -1.33
C SER A 33 9.89 -8.87 -2.77
N ALA A 34 8.77 -8.23 -3.12
CA ALA A 34 8.41 -8.00 -4.51
C ALA A 34 9.55 -7.15 -5.08
N GLN A 35 10.54 -7.80 -5.68
CA GLN A 35 11.58 -7.10 -6.39
C GLN A 35 10.92 -6.54 -7.64
N VAL A 36 10.65 -5.24 -7.58
CA VAL A 36 10.38 -4.42 -8.76
C VAL A 36 11.51 -4.71 -9.73
N GLN A 37 11.20 -5.43 -10.81
CA GLN A 37 12.13 -5.67 -11.90
C GLN A 37 12.35 -4.34 -12.58
N THR A 38 13.46 -3.69 -12.26
CA THR A 38 13.91 -2.46 -12.89
C THR A 38 14.28 -2.76 -14.33
N VAL A 39 13.46 -2.27 -15.27
CA VAL A 39 13.73 -2.38 -16.70
C VAL A 39 14.75 -1.29 -17.05
N GLN A 40 15.89 -1.67 -17.63
CA GLN A 40 16.92 -0.73 -18.09
C GLN A 40 16.30 0.36 -18.99
N GLY A 41 16.28 1.60 -18.52
CA GLY A 41 15.68 2.75 -19.20
C GLY A 41 14.81 3.66 -18.31
N GLU A 42 14.71 3.37 -17.02
CA GLU A 42 13.91 4.14 -16.05
C GLU A 42 14.37 5.60 -15.93
N ASP A 43 13.47 6.55 -16.24
CA ASP A 43 13.66 7.97 -15.94
C ASP A 43 13.58 8.14 -14.40
N PRO A 44 14.70 8.42 -13.71
CA PRO A 44 14.68 8.60 -12.25
C PRO A 44 13.82 9.81 -11.84
N ALA A 45 13.61 10.77 -12.75
CA ALA A 45 12.71 11.88 -12.52
C ALA A 45 11.23 11.45 -12.63
N ALA A 46 10.91 10.43 -13.43
CA ALA A 46 9.55 9.87 -13.49
C ALA A 46 9.24 9.08 -12.22
N LEU A 47 10.20 8.31 -11.69
CA LEU A 47 10.01 7.62 -10.40
C LEU A 47 9.76 8.59 -9.26
N ALA A 48 10.61 9.62 -9.12
CA ALA A 48 10.46 10.61 -8.05
C ALA A 48 9.11 11.37 -8.17
N ARG A 49 8.68 11.69 -9.40
CA ARG A 49 7.37 12.28 -9.64
C ARG A 49 6.23 11.35 -9.27
N LEU A 50 6.35 10.05 -9.58
CA LEU A 50 5.35 9.04 -9.21
C LEU A 50 5.24 8.91 -7.68
N GLU A 51 6.37 8.81 -6.98
CA GLU A 51 6.42 8.70 -5.52
C GLU A 51 5.80 9.93 -4.81
N ASP A 52 6.15 11.13 -5.27
CA ASP A 52 5.59 12.38 -4.74
C ASP A 52 4.07 12.48 -5.00
N SER A 53 3.65 12.14 -6.22
CA SER A 53 2.24 12.18 -6.62
C SER A 53 1.41 11.16 -5.85
N LEU A 54 1.92 9.93 -5.66
CA LEU A 54 1.28 8.91 -4.84
C LEU A 54 1.15 9.38 -3.39
N THR A 55 2.22 9.93 -2.84
CA THR A 55 2.25 10.46 -1.47
C THR A 55 1.18 11.52 -1.28
N CYS A 56 1.05 12.46 -2.21
CA CYS A 56 0.08 13.55 -2.13
C CYS A 56 -1.36 13.10 -2.39
N ALA A 57 -1.60 12.29 -3.42
CA ALA A 57 -2.92 11.75 -3.72
C ALA A 57 -3.46 10.91 -2.55
N ALA A 58 -2.62 10.05 -1.97
CA ALA A 58 -3.01 9.22 -0.84
C ALA A 58 -3.26 10.04 0.43
N ALA A 59 -2.40 11.03 0.73
CA ALA A 59 -2.57 11.88 1.91
C ALA A 59 -3.93 12.59 1.91
N ILE A 60 -4.30 13.20 0.77
CA ILE A 60 -5.59 13.89 0.63
C ILE A 60 -6.74 12.90 0.80
N GLN A 61 -6.68 11.72 0.17
CA GLN A 61 -7.73 10.71 0.26
C GLN A 61 -7.90 10.15 1.68
N VAL A 62 -6.81 9.84 2.38
CA VAL A 62 -6.89 9.32 3.75
C VAL A 62 -7.45 10.38 4.70
N THR A 63 -6.97 11.62 4.60
CA THR A 63 -7.53 12.72 5.42
C THR A 63 -8.98 13.02 5.04
N ALA A 64 -9.37 12.89 3.77
CA ALA A 64 -10.74 13.07 3.32
C ALA A 64 -11.73 12.07 3.93
N MET A 65 -11.30 10.83 4.20
CA MET A 65 -12.11 9.84 4.91
C MET A 65 -12.38 10.25 6.36
N ALA A 66 -11.41 10.88 7.01
CA ALA A 66 -11.52 11.35 8.40
C ALA A 66 -12.23 12.72 8.52
N ALA A 67 -12.15 13.56 7.48
CA ALA A 67 -12.73 14.91 7.45
C ALA A 67 -13.57 15.15 6.17
N PRO A 68 -14.78 14.56 6.07
CA PRO A 68 -15.59 14.63 4.84
C PRO A 68 -16.10 16.03 4.48
N SER A 69 -16.17 16.98 5.42
CA SER A 69 -16.56 18.36 5.12
C SER A 69 -15.44 19.11 4.41
N TRP A 70 -14.20 18.93 4.85
CA TRP A 70 -13.00 19.50 4.24
C TRP A 70 -12.80 18.97 2.82
N SER A 71 -12.98 17.66 2.61
CA SER A 71 -12.80 17.07 1.28
C SER A 71 -13.84 17.49 0.25
N ARG A 72 -14.97 18.07 0.68
CA ARG A 72 -15.99 18.62 -0.22
C ARG A 72 -15.73 20.05 -0.64
N GLU A 73 -14.71 20.71 -0.08
CA GLU A 73 -14.31 22.03 -0.54
C GLU A 73 -13.86 21.95 -2.01
N PRO A 74 -14.37 22.83 -2.90
CA PRO A 74 -14.08 22.72 -4.33
C PRO A 74 -12.57 22.70 -4.67
N GLY A 75 -11.77 23.47 -3.94
CA GLY A 75 -10.32 23.49 -4.13
C GLY A 75 -9.63 22.18 -3.72
N VAL A 76 -10.15 21.49 -2.71
CA VAL A 76 -9.62 20.19 -2.26
C VAL A 76 -9.99 19.09 -3.26
N ILE A 77 -11.22 19.10 -3.79
CA ILE A 77 -11.64 18.18 -4.85
C ILE A 77 -10.77 18.36 -6.10
N ASP A 78 -10.61 19.59 -6.57
CA ASP A 78 -9.78 19.90 -7.74
C ASP A 78 -8.33 19.45 -7.53
N SER A 79 -7.74 19.78 -6.38
CA SER A 79 -6.38 19.35 -6.04
C SER A 79 -6.24 17.83 -5.97
N SER A 80 -7.19 17.14 -5.33
CA SER A 80 -7.18 15.66 -5.26
C SER A 80 -7.23 15.03 -6.65
N ASN A 81 -8.05 15.57 -7.56
CA ASN A 81 -8.16 15.06 -8.92
C ASN A 81 -6.87 15.31 -9.72
N ARG A 82 -6.23 16.46 -9.53
CA ARG A 82 -4.95 16.80 -10.19
C ARG A 82 -3.82 15.89 -9.73
N TRP A 83 -3.71 15.64 -8.43
CA TRP A 83 -2.72 14.69 -7.92
C TRP A 83 -2.97 13.27 -8.42
N LEU A 84 -4.22 12.81 -8.47
CA LEU A 84 -4.56 11.53 -9.07
C LEU A 84 -4.18 11.48 -10.56
N ALA A 85 -4.47 12.53 -11.33
CA ALA A 85 -4.09 12.61 -12.74
C ALA A 85 -2.56 12.54 -12.93
N GLU A 86 -1.80 13.23 -12.07
CA GLU A 86 -0.34 13.19 -12.09
C GLU A 86 0.20 11.79 -11.75
N VAL A 87 -0.43 11.05 -10.83
CA VAL A 87 -0.06 9.64 -10.57
C VAL A 87 -0.16 8.81 -11.86
N TYR A 88 -1.26 8.95 -12.62
CA TYR A 88 -1.41 8.22 -13.88
C TYR A 88 -0.38 8.65 -14.92
N ALA A 89 -0.12 9.95 -15.06
CA ALA A 89 0.86 10.47 -16.01
C ALA A 89 2.30 10.03 -15.65
N ALA A 90 2.67 10.09 -14.37
CA ALA A 90 3.98 9.67 -13.89
C ALA A 90 4.16 8.14 -13.98
N ALA A 91 3.11 7.37 -13.71
CA ALA A 91 3.11 5.92 -13.89
C ALA A 91 3.34 5.54 -15.36
N ASP A 92 2.62 6.16 -16.29
CA ASP A 92 2.79 5.95 -17.73
C ASP A 92 4.22 6.30 -18.18
N ALA A 93 4.74 7.46 -17.75
CA ALA A 93 6.11 7.88 -18.04
C ALA A 93 7.17 6.90 -17.47
N TYR A 94 6.85 6.22 -16.37
CA TYR A 94 7.71 5.20 -15.76
C TYR A 94 7.49 3.79 -16.35
N GLY A 95 6.56 3.62 -17.29
CA GLY A 95 6.25 2.34 -17.91
C GLY A 95 5.35 1.42 -17.05
N ILE A 96 4.65 1.97 -16.06
CA ILE A 96 3.63 1.26 -15.27
C ILE A 96 2.29 1.39 -15.98
N SER A 97 1.65 0.25 -16.25
CA SER A 97 0.33 0.21 -16.87
C SER A 97 -0.75 0.82 -15.96
N SER A 98 -1.70 1.54 -16.56
CA SER A 98 -2.74 2.28 -15.84
C SER A 98 -3.64 1.39 -14.97
N ASP A 99 -3.80 0.11 -15.31
CA ASP A 99 -4.57 -0.85 -14.50
C ASP A 99 -3.93 -1.14 -13.13
N LYS A 100 -2.63 -0.87 -12.98
CA LYS A 100 -1.88 -1.04 -11.72
C LYS A 100 -1.92 0.18 -10.82
N VAL A 101 -2.25 1.35 -11.36
CA VAL A 101 -2.29 2.60 -10.60
C VAL A 101 -3.25 2.54 -9.40
N PRO A 102 -4.48 1.99 -9.49
CA PRO A 102 -5.35 1.87 -8.33
C PRO A 102 -4.74 1.07 -7.16
N GLU A 103 -4.00 -0.01 -7.47
CA GLU A 103 -3.32 -0.83 -6.47
C GLU A 103 -2.18 -0.06 -5.79
N LEU A 104 -1.42 0.74 -6.54
CA LEU A 104 -0.37 1.61 -6.01
C LEU A 104 -0.93 2.69 -5.08
N VAL A 105 -2.00 3.37 -5.50
CA VAL A 105 -2.67 4.39 -4.69
C VAL A 105 -3.21 3.77 -3.41
N GLN A 106 -3.87 2.61 -3.49
CA GLN A 106 -4.39 1.92 -2.32
C GLN A 106 -3.27 1.51 -1.36
N SER A 107 -2.17 0.93 -1.86
CA SER A 107 -1.03 0.53 -1.02
C SER A 107 -0.43 1.72 -0.27
N GLU A 108 -0.30 2.86 -0.93
CA GLU A 108 0.21 4.09 -0.30
C GLU A 108 -0.79 4.68 0.71
N MET A 109 -2.10 4.62 0.44
CA MET A 109 -3.13 4.98 1.42
C MET A 109 -3.05 4.11 2.68
N GLU A 110 -2.89 2.79 2.52
CA GLU A 110 -2.75 1.86 3.65
C GLU A 110 -1.48 2.15 4.46
N ARG A 111 -0.35 2.41 3.79
CA ARG A 111 0.91 2.81 4.44
C ARG A 111 0.73 4.08 5.28
N GLN A 112 0.10 5.11 4.71
CA GLN A 112 -0.12 6.37 5.40
C GLN A 112 -1.16 6.28 6.52
N LEU A 113 -2.17 5.43 6.37
CA LEU A 113 -3.13 5.13 7.43
C LEU A 113 -2.44 4.51 8.64
N GLN A 114 -1.52 3.55 8.40
CA GLN A 114 -0.72 2.95 9.46
C GLN A 114 0.21 3.97 10.15
N GLU A 115 0.85 4.85 9.37
CA GLU A 115 1.68 5.95 9.92
C GLU A 115 0.84 6.91 10.79
N ALA A 116 -0.39 7.19 10.37
CA ALA A 116 -1.30 8.11 11.05
C ALA A 116 -1.78 7.61 12.42
N VAL A 117 -1.68 6.30 12.70
CA VAL A 117 -1.94 5.74 14.04
C VAL A 117 -0.99 6.34 15.07
N GLU A 118 0.27 6.55 14.68
CA GLU A 118 1.30 7.11 15.57
C GLU A 118 1.44 8.63 15.41
N LYS A 119 1.24 9.14 14.19
CA LYS A 119 1.54 10.54 13.82
C LYS A 119 0.42 11.17 12.99
N PRO A 120 -0.79 11.36 13.56
CA PRO A 120 -1.94 11.89 12.82
C PRO A 120 -1.71 13.33 12.30
N ASP A 121 -0.95 14.14 13.03
CA ASP A 121 -0.62 15.52 12.62
C ASP A 121 0.28 15.55 11.37
N ALA A 122 1.16 14.55 11.20
CA ALA A 122 2.03 14.46 10.04
C ALA A 122 1.23 14.18 8.77
N LEU A 123 0.27 13.23 8.84
CA LEU A 123 -0.66 12.96 7.75
C LEU A 123 -1.47 14.22 7.40
N SER A 124 -2.08 14.86 8.41
CA SER A 124 -2.93 16.04 8.19
C SER A 124 -2.15 17.17 7.53
N ARG A 125 -0.94 17.47 8.04
CA ARG A 125 -0.06 18.50 7.45
C ARG A 125 0.32 18.18 6.01
N ARG A 126 0.66 16.93 5.72
CA ARG A 126 0.98 16.49 4.36
C ARG A 126 -0.21 16.70 3.43
N ALA A 127 -1.39 16.25 3.83
CA ALA A 127 -2.62 16.42 3.06
C ALA A 127 -2.94 17.89 2.78
N PHE A 128 -2.81 18.78 3.78
CA PHE A 128 -3.01 20.23 3.58
C PHE A 128 -1.98 20.83 2.63
N ASN A 129 -0.71 20.47 2.75
CA ASN A 129 0.35 20.98 1.87
C ASN A 129 0.13 20.54 0.42
N CYS A 130 -0.21 19.26 0.21
CA CYS A 130 -0.54 18.72 -1.11
C CYS A 130 -1.81 19.37 -1.67
N ALA A 131 -2.85 19.56 -0.86
CA ALA A 131 -4.07 20.23 -1.26
C ALA A 131 -3.80 21.67 -1.74
N ALA A 132 -2.91 22.38 -1.03
CA ALA A 132 -2.52 23.76 -1.34
C ALA A 132 -1.56 23.90 -2.54
N SER A 133 -0.88 22.83 -2.93
CA SER A 133 0.18 22.84 -3.96
C SER A 133 -0.05 21.78 -5.04
N PRO A 134 -1.22 21.75 -5.72
CA PRO A 134 -1.47 20.76 -6.76
C PRO A 134 -0.52 20.93 -7.95
N PRO A 135 -0.25 19.85 -8.70
CA PRO A 135 0.48 19.94 -9.95
C PRO A 135 -0.25 20.87 -10.92
N SER A 136 0.55 21.56 -11.75
CA SER A 136 0.01 22.39 -12.81
C SER A 136 -0.71 21.49 -13.83
N PRO A 137 -1.83 21.95 -14.41
CA PRO A 137 -2.52 21.16 -15.41
C PRO A 137 -1.57 20.91 -16.59
N SER A 138 -1.44 19.64 -16.98
CA SER A 138 -0.76 19.25 -18.20
C SER A 138 -1.53 19.85 -19.38
N LEU A 139 -0.88 20.71 -20.16
CA LEU A 139 -1.44 21.34 -21.38
C LEU A 139 -1.52 20.34 -22.53
#